data_AF-M0A2A6-F1
#
_entry.id   AF-M0A2A6-F1
#
_cell.length_a   1.000
_cell.length_b   1.000
_cell.length_c   1.000
_cell.angle_alpha   90.00
_cell.angle_beta   90.00
_cell.angle_gamma   90.00
#
_symmetry.space_group_name_H-M   'P 1'
#
loop_
_entity.id
_entity.type
_entity.pdbx_description
1 polymer ?
#
loop_
_entity_poly.entity_id
_entity_poly.type
_entity_poly.pdbx_seq_one_letter_code
_entity_poly.pdbx_strand_id
1 'polypeptide(L)'
;MAAVQPLAEAFHTHITEFYPDARVFITPSGEIVMDYQGDASSGDALKREYNNIATEYAEVIETEGTEPTTLIISPSNVKVYVVESALRAYVNDEIDEKAFLETIELKTSEQRDPTAGE
;
A
#
# COMPACT_ATOMS: atom_id res chain seq x y z
N MET A 1 -5.43 -16.19 -7.53
CA MET A 1 -6.33 -15.37 -6.68
C MET A 1 -6.47 -15.94 -5.27
N ALA A 2 -6.60 -17.25 -5.04
CA ALA A 2 -6.77 -17.81 -3.68
C ALA A 2 -5.61 -17.58 -2.68
N ALA A 3 -4.38 -17.32 -3.15
CA ALA A 3 -3.22 -17.14 -2.27
C ALA A 3 -3.15 -15.76 -1.58
N VAL A 4 -3.77 -14.72 -2.17
CA VAL A 4 -3.70 -13.34 -1.68
C VAL A 4 -4.85 -13.02 -0.72
N GLN A 5 -5.93 -13.80 -0.77
CA GLN A 5 -7.13 -13.54 0.03
C GLN A 5 -6.91 -13.54 1.55
N PRO A 6 -6.14 -14.48 2.14
CA PRO A 6 -5.85 -14.45 3.57
C PRO A 6 -5.13 -13.16 3.98
N LEU A 7 -4.14 -12.72 3.20
CA LEU A 7 -3.40 -11.48 3.46
C LEU A 7 -4.32 -10.24 3.34
N ALA A 8 -5.20 -10.20 2.35
CA ALA A 8 -6.16 -9.10 2.20
C ALA A 8 -7.16 -9.04 3.36
N GLU A 9 -7.64 -10.18 3.85
CA GLU A 9 -8.57 -10.26 4.99
C GLU A 9 -7.90 -9.88 6.31
N ALA A 10 -6.66 -10.35 6.54
CA ALA A 10 -5.87 -9.98 7.70
C ALA A 10 -5.57 -8.48 7.69
N PHE A 11 -5.10 -7.95 6.56
CA PHE A 11 -4.83 -6.52 6.42
C PHE A 11 -6.08 -5.68 6.59
N HIS A 12 -7.22 -6.08 6.02
CA HIS A 12 -8.50 -5.39 6.24
C HIS A 12 -8.87 -5.32 7.73
N THR A 13 -8.73 -6.44 8.44
CA THR A 13 -9.06 -6.53 9.87
C THR A 13 -8.16 -5.61 10.68
N HIS A 14 -6.86 -5.61 10.39
CA HIS A 14 -5.87 -4.78 11.07
C HIS A 14 -6.05 -3.29 10.78
N ILE A 15 -6.13 -2.92 9.50
CA ILE A 15 -6.10 -1.51 9.09
C ILE A 15 -7.39 -0.76 9.44
N THR A 16 -8.51 -1.46 9.59
CA THR A 16 -9.80 -0.85 9.99
C THR A 16 -9.84 -0.42 11.45
N GLU A 17 -8.90 -0.86 12.28
CA GLU A 17 -8.71 -0.33 13.64
C GLU A 17 -8.20 1.13 13.62
N PHE A 18 -7.42 1.48 12.58
CA PHE A 18 -6.85 2.81 12.40
C PHE A 18 -7.63 3.68 11.40
N TYR A 19 -8.21 3.04 10.37
CA TYR A 19 -8.96 3.67 9.28
C TYR A 19 -10.34 2.99 9.13
N PRO A 20 -11.33 3.36 9.95
CA PRO A 20 -12.61 2.64 10.03
C PRO A 20 -13.45 2.63 8.74
N ASP A 21 -13.20 3.58 7.84
CA ASP A 21 -13.85 3.71 6.54
C ASP A 21 -13.06 3.07 5.39
N ALA A 22 -11.87 2.53 5.68
CA ALA A 22 -11.03 1.88 4.68
C ALA A 22 -11.70 0.63 4.10
N ARG A 23 -11.53 0.46 2.80
CA ARG A 23 -11.97 -0.70 2.04
C ARG A 23 -10.76 -1.38 1.45
N VAL A 24 -10.67 -2.69 1.67
CA VAL A 24 -9.60 -3.51 1.11
C VAL A 24 -10.18 -4.48 0.10
N PHE A 25 -9.59 -4.56 -1.08
CA PHE A 25 -10.00 -5.49 -2.14
C PHE A 25 -8.83 -5.94 -3.00
N ILE A 26 -9.00 -7.06 -3.70
CA ILE A 26 -7.99 -7.64 -4.58
C ILE A 26 -8.31 -7.30 -6.03
N THR A 27 -7.33 -6.81 -6.78
CA THR A 27 -7.48 -6.55 -8.23
C THR A 27 -7.46 -7.85 -9.04
N PRO A 28 -7.93 -7.84 -10.30
CA PRO A 28 -7.78 -8.99 -11.20
C PRO A 28 -6.32 -9.42 -11.43
N SER A 29 -5.37 -8.48 -11.29
CA SER A 29 -3.92 -8.72 -11.35
C SER A 29 -3.35 -9.37 -10.09
N GLY A 30 -4.13 -9.46 -9.00
CA GLY A 30 -3.71 -10.05 -7.74
C GLY A 30 -3.03 -9.07 -6.78
N GLU A 31 -3.17 -7.77 -6.98
CA GLU A 31 -2.68 -6.73 -6.06
C GLU A 31 -3.73 -6.43 -4.99
N ILE A 32 -3.29 -5.99 -3.82
CA ILE A 32 -4.18 -5.54 -2.75
C ILE A 32 -4.36 -4.03 -2.87
N VAL A 33 -5.60 -3.56 -2.81
CA VAL A 33 -5.92 -2.13 -2.82
C VAL A 33 -6.57 -1.74 -1.52
N MET A 34 -6.08 -0.68 -0.90
CA MET A 34 -6.72 0.04 0.19
C MET A 34 -7.29 1.36 -0.35
N ASP A 35 -8.61 1.50 -0.31
CA ASP A 35 -9.33 2.73 -0.64
C ASP A 35 -9.88 3.34 0.66
N TYR A 36 -9.57 4.61 0.94
CA TYR A 36 -10.00 5.30 2.17
C TYR A 36 -10.10 6.81 1.93
N GLN A 37 -10.88 7.50 2.77
CA GLN A 37 -10.92 8.96 2.76
C GLN A 37 -9.79 9.49 3.64
N GLY A 38 -8.68 9.89 3.03
CA GLY A 38 -7.58 10.51 3.76
C GLY A 38 -7.94 11.90 4.28
N ASP A 39 -7.60 12.18 5.53
CA ASP A 39 -7.81 13.48 6.19
C ASP A 39 -6.61 14.43 6.04
N ALA A 40 -5.45 13.91 5.65
CA ALA A 40 -4.22 14.69 5.57
C ALA A 40 -4.24 15.70 4.41
N SER A 41 -4.04 16.98 4.75
CA SER A 41 -4.14 18.09 3.78
C SER A 41 -2.77 18.66 3.36
N SER A 42 -1.67 18.16 3.92
CA SER A 42 -0.29 18.59 3.60
C SER A 42 0.57 17.43 3.11
N GLY A 43 1.53 17.72 2.22
CA GLY A 43 2.38 16.68 1.60
C GLY A 43 3.17 15.85 2.61
N ASP A 44 3.68 16.47 3.67
CA ASP A 44 4.42 15.76 4.73
C ASP A 44 3.49 14.89 5.60
N ALA A 45 2.25 15.34 5.84
CA ALA A 45 1.26 14.56 6.57
C ALA A 45 0.84 13.33 5.76
N LEU A 46 0.58 13.51 4.46
CA LEU A 46 0.27 12.41 3.53
C LEU A 46 1.41 11.40 3.44
N LYS A 47 2.66 11.87 3.31
CA LYS A 47 3.82 10.98 3.27
C LYS A 47 3.94 10.14 4.56
N ARG A 48 3.75 10.77 5.72
CA ARG A 48 3.78 10.05 7.00
C ARG A 48 2.64 9.02 7.09
N GLU A 49 1.45 9.40 6.65
CA GLU A 49 0.29 8.52 6.62
C GLU A 49 0.52 7.29 5.74
N TYR A 50 1.05 7.48 4.52
CA TYR A 50 1.38 6.37 3.62
C TYR A 50 2.48 5.47 4.16
N ASN A 51 3.50 6.08 4.79
CA ASN A 51 4.57 5.32 5.44
C ASN A 51 4.01 4.47 6.57
N ASN A 52 3.13 5.01 7.41
CA ASN A 52 2.49 4.26 8.48
C ASN A 52 1.70 3.08 7.90
N ILE A 53 0.83 3.31 6.90
CA ILE A 53 0.06 2.23 6.25
C ILE A 53 0.98 1.15 5.67
N ALA A 54 2.11 1.53 5.07
CA ALA A 54 3.08 0.58 4.52
C ALA A 54 3.74 -0.26 5.62
N THR A 55 4.08 0.35 6.76
CA THR A 55 4.62 -0.35 7.94
C THR A 55 3.59 -1.30 8.54
N GLU A 56 2.35 -0.86 8.75
CA GLU A 56 1.26 -1.72 9.26
C GLU A 56 1.01 -2.92 8.33
N TYR A 57 1.09 -2.72 7.02
CA TYR A 57 0.95 -3.81 6.06
C TYR A 57 2.11 -4.81 6.11
N ALA A 58 3.34 -4.32 6.29
CA ALA A 58 4.51 -5.19 6.48
C ALA A 58 4.41 -6.02 7.77
N GLU A 59 3.95 -5.42 8.88
CA GLU A 59 3.73 -6.12 10.15
C GLU A 59 2.69 -7.25 10.01
N VAL A 60 1.62 -7.02 9.25
CA VAL A 60 0.63 -8.07 8.94
C VAL A 60 1.28 -9.22 8.16
N ILE A 61 2.13 -8.93 7.17
CA ILE A 61 2.83 -9.95 6.40
C ILE A 61 3.73 -10.81 7.32
N GLU A 62 4.49 -10.17 8.21
CA GLU A 62 5.35 -10.85 9.18
C GLU A 62 4.55 -11.71 10.17
N THR A 63 3.44 -11.17 10.69
CA THR A 63 2.60 -11.83 11.69
C THR A 63 1.89 -13.05 11.11
N GLU A 64 1.32 -12.92 9.92
CA GLU A 64 0.58 -14.00 9.25
C GLU A 64 1.51 -15.02 8.57
N GLY A 65 2.78 -14.68 8.34
CA GLY A 65 3.74 -15.52 7.63
C GLY A 65 3.36 -15.77 6.17
N THR A 66 2.67 -14.81 5.57
CA THR A 66 2.19 -14.89 4.17
C THR A 66 3.22 -14.35 3.18
N GLU A 67 3.10 -14.73 1.91
CA GLU A 67 3.97 -14.15 0.88
C GLU A 67 3.61 -12.66 0.65
N PRO A 68 4.61 -11.76 0.60
CA PRO A 68 4.39 -10.36 0.27
C PRO A 68 3.64 -10.22 -1.06
N THR A 69 2.75 -9.22 -1.13
CA THR A 69 2.03 -8.85 -2.35
C THR A 69 1.98 -7.33 -2.44
N THR A 70 2.06 -6.77 -3.64
CA THR A 70 1.95 -5.32 -3.85
C THR A 70 0.68 -4.75 -3.23
N LEU A 71 0.83 -3.68 -2.44
CA LEU A 71 -0.25 -2.87 -1.89
C LEU A 71 -0.36 -1.55 -2.66
N ILE A 72 -1.59 -1.19 -3.03
CA ILE A 72 -1.95 0.08 -3.63
C ILE A 72 -2.81 0.86 -2.63
N ILE A 73 -2.31 1.99 -2.15
CA ILE A 73 -3.03 2.88 -1.25
C ILE A 73 -3.64 3.99 -2.12
N SER A 74 -4.96 4.11 -2.15
CA SER A 74 -5.69 4.93 -3.12
C SER A 74 -6.60 5.98 -2.47
N PRO A 75 -6.07 7.03 -1.82
CA PRO A 75 -6.90 8.13 -1.34
C PRO A 75 -7.34 9.00 -2.51
N SER A 76 -8.63 8.96 -2.85
CA SER A 76 -9.32 9.80 -3.85
C SER A 76 -8.62 10.02 -5.22
N ASN A 77 -7.53 10.81 -5.26
CA ASN A 77 -6.83 11.26 -6.48
C ASN A 77 -5.33 10.89 -6.53
N VAL A 78 -4.81 10.19 -5.52
CA VAL A 78 -3.42 9.72 -5.46
C VAL A 78 -3.43 8.20 -5.38
N LYS A 79 -2.48 7.56 -6.06
CA LYS A 79 -2.19 6.15 -5.88
C LYS A 79 -0.78 6.02 -5.35
N VAL A 80 -0.61 5.30 -4.26
CA VAL A 80 0.68 5.00 -3.67
C VAL A 80 0.93 3.51 -3.80
N TYR A 81 2.11 3.14 -4.25
CA TYR A 81 2.48 1.75 -4.50
C TYR A 81 3.55 1.33 -3.50
N VAL A 82 3.22 0.29 -2.74
CA VAL A 82 4.15 -0.44 -1.89
C VAL A 82 4.45 -1.75 -2.61
N VAL A 83 5.57 -1.79 -3.33
CA VAL A 83 5.89 -2.87 -4.27
C VAL A 83 6.31 -4.15 -3.56
N GLU A 84 5.88 -5.29 -4.08
CA GLU A 84 6.19 -6.62 -3.53
C GLU A 84 7.69 -6.82 -3.25
N SER A 85 8.56 -6.41 -4.18
CA SER A 85 10.01 -6.60 -4.02
C SER A 85 10.59 -5.84 -2.83
N ALA A 86 10.07 -4.66 -2.55
CA ALA A 86 10.52 -3.87 -1.40
C ALA A 86 9.99 -4.44 -0.09
N LEU A 87 8.73 -4.88 -0.06
CA LEU A 87 8.15 -5.58 1.09
C LEU A 87 8.92 -6.86 1.40
N ARG A 88 9.23 -7.66 0.38
CA ARG A 88 10.00 -8.89 0.54
C ARG A 88 11.40 -8.62 1.07
N ALA A 89 12.08 -7.60 0.57
CA ALA A 89 13.39 -7.21 1.08
C ALA A 89 13.32 -6.73 2.54
N TYR A 90 12.27 -5.97 2.89
CA TYR A 90 12.09 -5.47 4.26
C TYR A 90 11.77 -6.60 5.25
N VAL A 91 10.78 -7.43 4.94
CA VAL A 91 10.34 -8.58 5.78
C VAL A 91 11.44 -9.63 5.95
N ASN A 92 12.38 -9.72 5.00
CA ASN A 92 13.53 -10.62 5.10
C ASN A 92 14.77 -9.98 5.74
N ASP A 93 14.64 -8.79 6.35
CA ASP A 93 15.75 -8.01 6.94
C ASP A 93 16.89 -7.66 5.94
N GLU A 94 16.62 -7.63 4.63
CA GLU A 94 17.61 -7.27 3.59
C GLU A 94 17.80 -5.74 3.48
N ILE A 95 16.76 -4.98 3.80
CA ILE A 95 16.79 -3.51 3.87
C ILE A 95 16.20 -3.03 5.19
N ASP A 96 16.68 -1.90 5.69
CA ASP A 96 16.10 -1.27 6.88
C ASP A 96 14.79 -0.54 6.55
N GLU A 97 14.02 -0.21 7.60
CA GLU A 97 12.74 0.51 7.49
C GLU A 97 12.90 1.81 6.70
N LYS A 98 13.99 2.55 6.89
CA LYS A 98 14.20 3.81 6.18
C LYS A 98 14.35 3.57 4.68
N ALA A 99 15.16 2.60 4.28
CA ALA A 99 15.34 2.20 2.89
C ALA A 99 14.04 1.68 2.29
N PHE A 100 13.24 0.90 3.04
CA PHE A 100 11.92 0.46 2.63
C PHE A 100 10.98 1.64 2.34
N LEU A 101 10.83 2.57 3.28
CA LEU A 101 9.96 3.73 3.13
C LEU A 101 10.39 4.66 1.97
N GLU A 102 11.67 4.66 1.60
CA GLU A 102 12.18 5.38 0.42
C GLU A 102 11.77 4.74 -0.91
N THR A 103 11.35 3.47 -0.92
CA THR A 103 10.86 2.77 -2.14
C THR A 103 9.40 3.04 -2.48
N ILE A 104 8.63 3.66 -1.56
CA ILE A 104 7.20 3.90 -1.74
C ILE A 104 6.97 4.89 -2.88
N GLU A 105 6.31 4.45 -3.95
CA GLU A 105 6.07 5.26 -5.14
C GLU A 105 4.72 5.99 -5.05
N LEU A 106 4.71 7.30 -5.31
CA LEU A 106 3.47 8.07 -5.41
C LEU A 106 3.18 8.41 -6.88
N LYS A 107 1.99 8.06 -7.36
CA LYS A 107 1.47 8.43 -8.68
C LYS A 107 0.20 9.26 -8.53
N THR A 108 0.27 10.52 -8.95
CA THR A 108 -0.88 11.42 -8.99
C THR A 108 -1.62 11.30 -10.32
N SER A 109 -2.95 11.38 -10.28
CA SER A 109 -3.84 11.33 -11.45
C SER A 109 -3.52 12.34 -12.57
N GLU A 110 -2.72 13.37 -12.28
CA GLU A 110 -2.30 14.41 -13.23
C GLU A 110 -1.17 13.97 -14.18
N GLN A 111 -0.56 12.80 -13.99
CA GLN A 111 0.28 12.20 -15.03
C GLN A 111 -0.59 11.52 -16.10
N ARG A 112 -1.38 12.33 -16.84
CA ARG A 112 -1.86 11.93 -18.15
C ARG A 112 -0.66 11.82 -19.09
N ASP A 113 -0.52 10.68 -19.74
CA ASP A 113 0.34 10.47 -20.91
C ASP A 113 0.39 11.72 -21.82
N PRO A 114 1.58 12.28 -22.13
CA PRO A 114 1.71 13.34 -23.13
C PRO A 114 1.49 12.87 -24.58
N THR A 115 0.92 11.68 -24.82
CA THR A 115 0.64 11.13 -26.15
C THR A 115 -0.84 10.84 -26.33
N ALA A 116 -1.65 11.90 -26.38
CA ALA A 116 -2.97 11.88 -27.00
C ALA A 116 -3.17 13.22 -27.71
N GLY A 117 -2.46 13.40 -28.82
CA GLY A 117 -2.50 14.59 -29.65
C GLY A 117 -1.70 14.38 -30.93
N GLU A 118 -2.13 13.39 -31.72
CA GLU A 118 -1.89 13.34 -33.17
C GLU A 118 -3.19 13.67 -33.90
#